data_AF-A0AAF0BDX0-F1
#
_entry.id   AF-A0AAF0BDX0-F1
#
_cell.length_a   1.000
_cell.length_b   1.000
_cell.length_c   1.000
_cell.angle_alpha   90.00
_cell.angle_beta   90.00
_cell.angle_gamma   90.00
#
_symmetry.space_group_name_H-M   'P 1'
#
loop_
_entity.id
_entity.type
_entity.pdbx_description
1 polymer ?
#
loop_
_entity_poly.entity_id
_entity_poly.type
_entity_poly.pdbx_seq_one_letter_code
_entity_poly.pdbx_strand_id
1 'polypeptide(L)'
;MFQSKLKEFEDEKNPDLYEFHRLLAKRDLELTLSDKRKISIISGKFRYLERLGTLFTENHLNLRAQRNRLKANRNAPFLLISTDKDGKPELKDFSNFDEAEKAYFEMFLNNPHNKNIVLTHFKNTTFDKISIAYSNYFMTYNETLFRILNSIADVSVYAFNHYKVKEFKKNYKAFWRILSKWFGEKLKEANLYNQDKNIRRSNKKKKEWTNSIASNVEKVNRTIVNMNKDFSTNVCHYFIRIIKTKLEKKLASKGVILLRRD
;
A
#
# COMPACT_ATOMS: atom_id res chain seq x y z
N MET A 1 -0.53 3.30 15.28
CA MET A 1 -1.48 2.27 14.81
C MET A 1 -1.36 0.99 15.64
N PHE A 2 -0.14 0.49 15.89
CA PHE A 2 0.11 -0.69 16.73
C PHE A 2 -0.34 -0.60 18.21
N GLN A 3 -0.34 0.59 18.81
CA GLN A 3 -0.83 0.78 20.19
C GLN A 3 -2.37 0.79 20.34
N SER A 4 -3.11 0.73 19.23
CA SER A 4 -4.58 0.87 19.28
C SER A 4 -5.28 -0.32 19.91
N LYS A 5 -4.64 -1.51 19.94
CA LYS A 5 -5.18 -2.72 20.55
C LYS A 5 -6.65 -2.98 20.14
N LEU A 6 -6.96 -2.74 18.86
CA LEU A 6 -8.31 -2.82 18.29
C LEU A 6 -8.98 -4.20 18.45
N LYS A 7 -8.20 -5.27 18.53
CA LYS A 7 -8.72 -6.62 18.80
C LYS A 7 -9.12 -6.83 20.27
N GLU A 8 -8.55 -6.04 21.17
CA GLU A 8 -8.69 -6.19 22.63
C GLU A 8 -9.71 -5.20 23.20
N PHE A 9 -9.87 -4.04 22.57
CA PHE A 9 -10.76 -2.95 23.02
C PHE A 9 -11.80 -2.54 21.99
N GLU A 10 -11.96 -3.32 20.92
CA GLU A 10 -12.94 -3.13 19.85
C GLU A 10 -13.15 -1.65 19.46
N ASP A 11 -14.33 -1.10 19.70
CA ASP A 11 -14.70 0.27 19.42
C ASP A 11 -14.48 1.24 20.59
N GLU A 12 -14.20 0.76 21.80
CA GLU A 12 -14.14 1.56 23.03
C GLU A 12 -13.06 2.64 23.00
N LYS A 13 -11.90 2.35 22.38
CA LYS A 13 -10.76 3.29 22.33
C LYS A 13 -10.66 4.05 21.02
N ASN A 14 -11.11 3.47 19.91
CA ASN A 14 -11.01 4.11 18.60
C ASN A 14 -12.10 3.59 17.64
N PRO A 15 -13.35 4.04 17.81
CA PRO A 15 -14.50 3.51 17.09
C PRO A 15 -14.37 3.73 15.58
N ASP A 16 -13.79 4.86 15.16
CA ASP A 16 -13.54 5.14 13.75
C ASP A 16 -12.57 4.13 13.13
N LEU A 17 -11.48 3.80 13.84
CA LEU A 17 -10.48 2.87 13.31
C LEU A 17 -11.00 1.43 13.33
N TYR A 18 -11.80 1.06 14.34
CA TYR A 18 -12.49 -0.23 14.39
C TYR A 18 -13.47 -0.40 13.23
N GLU A 19 -14.35 0.59 13.02
CA GLU A 19 -15.27 0.61 11.87
C GLU A 19 -14.50 0.54 10.55
N PHE A 20 -13.39 1.26 10.44
CA PHE A 20 -12.56 1.23 9.24
C PHE A 20 -12.01 -0.17 8.95
N HIS A 21 -11.48 -0.87 9.96
CA HIS A 21 -11.01 -2.25 9.80
C HIS A 21 -12.15 -3.20 9.43
N ARG A 22 -13.33 -3.06 10.07
CA ARG A 22 -14.53 -3.85 9.75
C ARG A 22 -14.96 -3.67 8.30
N LEU A 23 -14.99 -2.43 7.81
CA LEU A 23 -15.34 -2.12 6.42
C LEU A 23 -14.31 -2.68 5.43
N LEU A 24 -13.02 -2.61 5.76
CA LEU A 24 -11.93 -3.17 4.95
C LEU A 24 -11.83 -4.70 5.02
N ALA A 25 -12.63 -5.37 5.85
CA ALA A 25 -12.72 -6.83 5.91
C ALA A 25 -13.87 -7.42 5.08
N LYS A 26 -14.90 -6.62 4.73
CA LYS A 26 -16.03 -7.05 3.88
C LYS A 26 -15.54 -7.54 2.51
N ARG A 27 -16.37 -8.18 1.69
CA ARG A 27 -16.06 -8.34 0.25
C ARG A 27 -16.41 -7.07 -0.52
N ASP A 28 -15.78 -6.81 -1.66
CA ASP A 28 -16.05 -5.59 -2.44
C ASP A 28 -17.50 -5.51 -2.95
N LEU A 29 -18.11 -6.65 -3.29
CA LEU A 29 -19.52 -6.74 -3.68
C LEU A 29 -20.50 -6.39 -2.55
N GLU A 30 -20.05 -6.47 -1.30
CA GLU A 30 -20.85 -6.16 -0.10
C GLU A 30 -20.72 -4.69 0.32
N LEU A 31 -19.78 -3.94 -0.27
CA LEU A 31 -19.56 -2.54 0.06
C LEU A 31 -20.61 -1.66 -0.60
N THR A 32 -21.52 -1.13 0.21
CA THR A 32 -22.46 -0.11 -0.23
C THR A 32 -21.75 1.22 -0.49
N LEU A 33 -22.39 2.14 -1.20
CA LEU A 33 -21.88 3.51 -1.35
C LEU A 33 -21.70 4.21 0.01
N SER A 34 -22.55 3.91 0.98
CA SER A 34 -22.43 4.43 2.35
C SER A 34 -21.16 3.94 3.04
N ASP A 35 -20.85 2.63 2.90
CA ASP A 35 -19.60 2.05 3.38
C ASP A 35 -18.39 2.73 2.73
N LYS A 36 -18.41 2.91 1.39
CA LYS A 36 -17.34 3.59 0.65
C LYS A 36 -17.14 5.05 1.08
N ARG A 37 -18.23 5.76 1.39
CA ARG A 37 -18.17 7.11 1.99
C ARG A 37 -17.49 7.10 3.35
N LYS A 38 -17.86 6.16 4.23
CA LYS A 38 -17.21 6.00 5.55
C LYS A 38 -15.72 5.71 5.40
N ILE A 39 -15.35 4.78 4.51
CA ILE A 39 -13.94 4.49 4.17
C ILE A 39 -13.21 5.76 3.75
N SER A 40 -13.77 6.55 2.82
CA SER A 40 -13.16 7.81 2.36
C SER A 40 -12.97 8.82 3.51
N ILE A 41 -13.99 8.99 4.35
CA ILE A 41 -13.96 9.93 5.48
C ILE A 41 -12.89 9.53 6.50
N ILE A 42 -12.91 8.26 6.94
CA ILE A 42 -12.01 7.79 7.98
C ILE A 42 -10.56 7.75 7.47
N SER A 43 -10.34 7.27 6.23
CA SER A 43 -9.04 7.31 5.56
C SER A 43 -8.47 8.73 5.50
N GLY A 44 -9.30 9.71 5.12
CA GLY A 44 -8.94 11.12 5.08
C GLY A 44 -8.60 11.70 6.46
N LYS A 45 -9.39 11.37 7.49
CA LYS A 45 -9.20 11.82 8.89
C LYS A 45 -7.83 11.41 9.43
N PHE A 46 -7.46 10.14 9.23
CA PHE A 46 -6.18 9.62 9.72
C PHE A 46 -5.01 9.80 8.76
N ARG A 47 -5.25 10.37 7.57
CA ARG A 47 -4.28 10.39 6.46
C ARG A 47 -3.69 8.99 6.23
N TYR A 48 -4.57 7.99 6.24
CA TYR A 48 -4.22 6.57 6.34
C TYR A 48 -3.30 6.15 5.21
N LEU A 49 -3.67 6.47 3.96
CA LEU A 49 -2.88 6.15 2.78
C LEU A 49 -1.57 6.93 2.71
N GLU A 50 -1.53 8.18 3.17
CA GLU A 50 -0.28 8.91 3.20
C GLU A 50 0.68 8.39 4.27
N ARG A 51 0.21 8.10 5.48
CA ARG A 51 1.07 7.64 6.58
C ARG A 51 1.52 6.20 6.36
N LEU A 52 0.61 5.30 6.05
CA LEU A 52 0.96 3.92 5.76
C LEU A 52 1.76 3.79 4.47
N GLY A 53 1.53 4.65 3.48
CA GLY A 53 2.24 4.53 2.21
C GLY A 53 3.70 4.87 2.26
N THR A 54 4.07 5.87 3.04
CA THR A 54 5.49 6.15 3.32
C THR A 54 6.11 5.01 4.11
N LEU A 55 5.50 4.61 5.23
CA LEU A 55 6.03 3.53 6.08
C LEU A 55 6.20 2.21 5.32
N PHE A 56 5.20 1.82 4.52
CA PHE A 56 5.30 0.60 3.73
C PHE A 56 6.37 0.71 2.65
N THR A 57 6.47 1.84 1.95
CA THR A 57 7.51 2.00 0.92
C THR A 57 8.90 1.89 1.55
N GLU A 58 9.12 2.56 2.69
CA GLU A 58 10.37 2.48 3.45
C GLU A 58 10.66 1.04 3.89
N ASN A 59 9.68 0.35 4.45
CA ASN A 59 9.82 -1.03 4.89
C ASN A 59 10.08 -2.00 3.73
N HIS A 60 9.37 -1.83 2.62
CA HIS A 60 9.53 -2.63 1.41
C HIS A 60 10.94 -2.47 0.83
N LEU A 61 11.42 -1.22 0.75
CA LEU A 61 12.79 -0.91 0.31
C LEU A 61 13.84 -1.48 1.27
N ASN A 62 13.62 -1.36 2.58
CA ASN A 62 14.52 -1.87 3.59
C ASN A 62 14.63 -3.40 3.51
N LEU A 63 13.49 -4.11 3.49
CA LEU A 63 13.43 -5.56 3.34
C LEU A 63 14.13 -6.03 2.07
N ARG A 64 13.96 -5.28 0.97
CA ARG A 64 14.61 -5.58 -0.31
C ARG A 64 16.12 -5.37 -0.25
N ALA A 65 16.57 -4.29 0.38
CA ALA A 65 17.99 -4.00 0.58
C ALA A 65 18.65 -5.07 1.46
N GLN A 66 18.00 -5.46 2.57
CA GLN A 66 18.45 -6.56 3.43
C GLN A 66 18.60 -7.85 2.62
N ARG A 67 17.54 -8.27 1.91
CA ARG A 67 17.58 -9.47 1.04
C ARG A 67 18.68 -9.40 -0.02
N ASN A 68 18.91 -8.22 -0.62
CA ASN A 68 19.93 -8.07 -1.64
C ASN A 68 21.35 -8.18 -1.09
N ARG A 69 21.56 -7.83 0.19
CA ARG A 69 22.83 -7.96 0.92
C ARG A 69 23.09 -9.38 1.41
N LEU A 70 22.03 -10.16 1.68
CA LEU A 70 22.19 -11.59 2.00
C LEU A 70 22.96 -12.26 0.86
N LYS A 71 24.09 -12.88 1.19
CA LYS A 71 24.84 -13.68 0.23
C LYS A 71 23.88 -14.78 -0.20
N ALA A 72 23.56 -14.84 -1.49
CA ALA A 72 22.66 -15.83 -2.05
C ALA A 72 23.34 -17.22 -1.99
N ASN A 73 23.55 -17.76 -0.81
CA ASN A 73 23.81 -19.16 -0.64
C ASN A 73 22.52 -19.85 -1.04
N ARG A 74 22.59 -20.61 -2.15
CA ARG A 74 21.47 -21.39 -2.69
C ARG A 74 20.87 -22.37 -1.66
N ASN A 75 21.52 -22.52 -0.50
CA ASN A 75 21.24 -23.47 0.56
C ASN A 75 20.89 -22.82 1.91
N ALA A 76 20.48 -21.54 1.96
CA ALA A 76 19.91 -20.93 3.17
C ALA A 76 18.39 -20.83 3.05
N PRO A 77 17.64 -21.91 3.38
CA PRO A 77 16.23 -21.94 3.06
C PRO A 77 15.35 -21.40 4.20
N PHE A 78 15.93 -21.15 5.38
CA PHE A 78 15.23 -20.65 6.55
C PHE A 78 15.44 -19.15 6.70
N LEU A 79 14.35 -18.41 6.81
CA LEU A 79 14.33 -16.97 6.98
C LEU A 79 13.58 -16.62 8.25
N LEU A 80 14.24 -15.87 9.11
CA LEU A 80 13.65 -15.27 10.29
C LEU A 80 13.34 -13.81 9.98
N ILE A 81 12.05 -13.47 9.97
CA ILE A 81 11.53 -12.13 9.74
C ILE A 81 11.00 -11.62 11.08
N SER A 82 11.45 -10.44 11.51
CA SER A 82 10.85 -9.77 12.66
C SER A 82 10.56 -8.30 12.36
N THR A 83 9.68 -7.69 13.15
CA THR A 83 9.49 -6.23 13.13
C THR A 83 9.65 -5.64 14.49
N ASP A 84 10.30 -4.48 14.55
CA ASP A 84 10.28 -3.66 15.74
C ASP A 84 8.89 -3.02 15.99
N LYS A 85 8.77 -2.31 17.11
CA LYS A 85 7.57 -1.57 17.54
C LYS A 85 7.11 -0.50 16.53
N ASP A 86 8.00 -0.05 15.66
CA ASP A 86 7.74 0.94 14.63
C ASP A 86 7.39 0.27 13.28
N GLY A 87 7.36 -1.06 13.25
CA GLY A 87 7.06 -1.87 12.09
C GLY A 87 8.21 -1.98 11.10
N LYS A 88 9.47 -1.71 11.49
CA LYS A 88 10.61 -1.87 10.59
C LYS A 88 11.04 -3.33 10.52
N PRO A 89 11.23 -3.90 9.30
CA PRO A 89 11.61 -5.29 9.15
C PRO A 89 13.09 -5.53 9.52
N GLU A 90 13.36 -6.69 10.09
CA GLU A 90 14.68 -7.30 10.25
C GLU A 90 14.62 -8.71 9.64
N LEU A 91 15.57 -9.03 8.75
CA LEU A 91 15.65 -10.28 8.01
C LEU A 91 16.99 -10.97 8.29
N LYS A 92 16.93 -12.20 8.78
CA LYS A 92 18.08 -13.09 8.97
C LYS A 92 17.88 -14.39 8.20
N ASP A 93 18.94 -14.93 7.63
CA ASP A 93 18.95 -16.22 6.94
C ASP A 93 19.82 -17.26 7.66
N PHE A 94 19.39 -18.51 7.58
CA PHE A 94 20.07 -19.65 8.19
C PHE A 94 20.14 -20.82 7.20
N SER A 95 21.26 -21.53 7.20
CA SER A 95 21.44 -22.76 6.42
C SER A 95 20.85 -23.99 7.09
N ASN A 96 20.76 -24.00 8.42
CA ASN A 96 20.22 -25.11 9.21
C ASN A 96 18.92 -24.74 9.91
N PHE A 97 18.02 -25.71 10.05
CA PHE A 97 16.75 -25.52 10.77
C PHE A 97 17.00 -25.29 12.25
N ASP A 98 17.83 -26.10 12.89
CA ASP A 98 18.03 -26.04 14.35
C ASP A 98 18.61 -24.68 14.79
N GLU A 99 19.51 -24.12 13.97
CA GLU A 99 20.05 -22.77 14.20
C GLU A 99 18.96 -21.70 14.06
N ALA A 100 18.10 -21.84 13.06
CA ALA A 100 17.01 -20.90 12.81
C ALA A 100 15.95 -20.97 13.90
N GLU A 101 15.62 -22.17 14.37
CA GLU A 101 14.69 -22.44 15.46
C GLU A 101 15.24 -21.92 16.79
N LYS A 102 16.52 -22.20 17.10
CA LYS A 102 17.18 -21.64 18.27
C LYS A 102 17.16 -20.12 18.27
N ALA A 103 17.51 -19.49 17.15
CA ALA A 103 17.46 -18.04 17.01
C ALA A 103 16.03 -17.47 17.13
N TYR A 104 15.03 -18.20 16.63
CA TYR A 104 13.62 -17.85 16.81
C TYR A 104 13.23 -17.88 18.29
N PHE A 105 13.55 -18.96 19.01
CA PHE A 105 13.23 -19.09 20.44
C PHE A 105 13.98 -18.06 21.30
N GLU A 106 15.26 -17.83 21.06
CA GLU A 106 16.04 -16.81 21.76
C GLU A 106 15.43 -15.41 21.57
N MET A 107 14.98 -15.09 20.36
CA MET A 107 14.35 -13.81 20.07
C MET A 107 12.93 -13.71 20.65
N PHE A 108 12.20 -14.83 20.75
CA PHE A 108 10.90 -14.90 21.39
C PHE A 108 11.00 -14.71 22.91
N LEU A 109 11.95 -15.38 23.56
CA LEU A 109 12.22 -15.26 25.00
C LEU A 109 12.70 -13.86 25.37
N ASN A 110 13.57 -13.27 24.54
CA ASN A 110 14.13 -11.93 24.75
C ASN A 110 13.39 -10.86 23.92
N ASN A 111 12.06 -10.81 24.02
CA ASN A 111 11.22 -9.90 23.23
C ASN A 111 10.58 -8.75 24.05
N PRO A 112 11.35 -7.88 24.73
CA PRO A 112 10.80 -6.82 25.59
C PRO A 112 10.03 -5.75 24.81
N HIS A 113 10.15 -5.73 23.48
CA HIS A 113 9.49 -4.77 22.60
C HIS A 113 8.27 -5.34 21.85
N ASN A 114 7.84 -6.56 22.20
CA ASN A 114 6.74 -7.26 21.52
C ASN A 114 6.90 -7.22 19.99
N LYS A 115 8.12 -7.49 19.51
CA LYS A 115 8.37 -7.72 18.10
C LYS A 115 7.45 -8.83 17.62
N ASN A 116 6.82 -8.63 16.48
CA ASN A 116 6.22 -9.75 15.76
C ASN A 116 7.37 -10.56 15.13
N ILE A 117 7.31 -11.89 15.23
CA ILE A 117 8.42 -12.77 14.83
C ILE A 117 7.85 -13.92 14.01
N VAL A 118 8.44 -14.16 12.83
CA VAL A 118 8.04 -15.23 11.91
C VAL A 118 9.27 -15.95 11.42
N LEU A 119 9.37 -17.25 11.71
CA LEU A 119 10.29 -18.16 11.06
C LEU A 119 9.59 -18.82 9.88
N THR A 120 10.20 -18.78 8.69
CA THR A 120 9.63 -19.37 7.48
C THR A 120 10.70 -20.07 6.65
N HIS A 121 10.27 -21.08 5.90
CA HIS A 121 11.13 -21.83 5.00
C HIS A 121 10.68 -21.61 3.55
N PHE A 122 11.59 -21.12 2.71
CA PHE A 122 11.33 -20.88 1.29
C PHE A 122 12.36 -21.58 0.42
N LYS A 123 11.91 -22.57 -0.37
CA LYS A 123 12.69 -23.05 -1.52
C LYS A 123 12.59 -22.00 -2.65
N ASN A 124 13.73 -21.66 -3.26
CA ASN A 124 13.82 -20.68 -4.36
C ASN A 124 13.17 -19.33 -4.01
N THR A 125 13.64 -18.68 -2.95
CA THR A 125 13.06 -17.46 -2.40
C THR A 125 13.13 -16.26 -3.37
N THR A 126 11.97 -15.87 -3.90
CA THR A 126 11.78 -14.59 -4.60
C THR A 126 11.49 -13.50 -3.58
N PHE A 127 11.80 -12.25 -3.94
CA PHE A 127 11.49 -11.13 -3.07
C PHE A 127 9.97 -11.00 -2.81
N ASP A 128 9.14 -11.32 -3.80
CA ASP A 128 7.68 -11.28 -3.64
C ASP A 128 7.19 -12.22 -2.53
N LYS A 129 7.76 -13.43 -2.39
CA LYS A 129 7.40 -14.35 -1.31
C LYS A 129 7.74 -13.79 0.07
N ILE A 130 8.90 -13.16 0.21
CA ILE A 130 9.32 -12.50 1.46
C ILE A 130 8.42 -11.30 1.73
N SER A 131 8.11 -10.50 0.70
CA SER A 131 7.22 -9.35 0.83
C SER A 131 5.78 -9.76 1.18
N ILE A 132 5.29 -10.90 0.70
CA ILE A 132 3.97 -11.44 1.05
C ILE A 132 3.97 -11.95 2.49
N ALA A 133 4.96 -12.73 2.90
CA ALA A 133 5.08 -13.16 4.30
C ALA A 133 5.16 -11.95 5.24
N TYR A 134 6.00 -10.97 4.88
CA TYR A 134 6.07 -9.71 5.60
C TYR A 134 4.70 -9.00 5.62
N SER A 135 4.00 -8.89 4.50
CA SER A 135 2.72 -8.17 4.45
C SER A 135 1.61 -8.89 5.23
N ASN A 136 1.55 -10.22 5.16
CA ASN A 136 0.53 -11.02 5.84
C ASN A 136 0.65 -10.95 7.36
N TYR A 137 1.87 -10.93 7.89
CA TYR A 137 2.12 -10.89 9.33
C TYR A 137 2.27 -9.48 9.88
N PHE A 138 2.69 -8.52 9.05
CA PHE A 138 3.13 -7.23 9.54
C PHE A 138 2.37 -6.03 8.95
N MET A 139 1.89 -6.06 7.70
CA MET A 139 1.07 -4.99 7.08
C MET A 139 0.39 -5.40 5.75
N THR A 140 -0.95 -5.44 5.65
CA THR A 140 -1.70 -5.72 4.40
C THR A 140 -1.77 -4.53 3.43
N TYR A 141 -0.65 -3.90 3.11
CA TYR A 141 -0.65 -2.54 2.56
C TYR A 141 -1.18 -2.42 1.12
N ASN A 142 -0.69 -3.20 0.16
CA ASN A 142 -1.00 -2.93 -1.27
C ASN A 142 -2.49 -3.14 -1.59
N GLU A 143 -3.09 -4.26 -1.17
CA GLU A 143 -4.51 -4.51 -1.43
C GLU A 143 -5.41 -3.54 -0.64
N THR A 144 -5.07 -3.24 0.61
CA THR A 144 -5.80 -2.24 1.41
C THR A 144 -5.73 -0.85 0.78
N LEU A 145 -4.57 -0.45 0.26
CA LEU A 145 -4.38 0.82 -0.44
C LEU A 145 -5.29 0.90 -1.66
N PHE A 146 -5.27 -0.11 -2.53
CA PHE A 146 -6.09 -0.13 -3.74
C PHE A 146 -7.57 -0.13 -3.40
N ARG A 147 -7.97 -0.86 -2.36
CA ARG A 147 -9.37 -0.90 -1.91
C ARG A 147 -9.88 0.45 -1.43
N ILE A 148 -9.10 1.17 -0.62
CA ILE A 148 -9.45 2.51 -0.16
C ILE A 148 -9.46 3.48 -1.35
N LEU A 149 -8.49 3.37 -2.26
CA LEU A 149 -8.41 4.21 -3.45
C LEU A 149 -9.64 4.02 -4.36
N ASN A 150 -10.05 2.77 -4.62
CA ASN A 150 -11.28 2.43 -5.34
C ASN A 150 -12.51 2.99 -4.65
N SER A 151 -12.61 2.87 -3.32
CA SER A 151 -13.72 3.43 -2.56
C SER A 151 -13.84 4.95 -2.71
N ILE A 152 -12.70 5.66 -2.70
CA ILE A 152 -12.67 7.13 -2.93
C ILE A 152 -13.06 7.45 -4.38
N ALA A 153 -12.60 6.65 -5.35
CA ALA A 153 -12.94 6.81 -6.76
C ALA A 153 -14.45 6.68 -6.99
N ASP A 154 -15.07 5.62 -6.47
CA ASP A 154 -16.50 5.35 -6.60
C ASP A 154 -17.35 6.46 -5.99
N VAL A 155 -16.99 6.94 -4.79
CA VAL A 155 -17.67 8.07 -4.15
C VAL A 155 -17.53 9.33 -4.99
N SER A 156 -16.36 9.56 -5.59
CA SER A 156 -16.13 10.70 -6.47
C SER A 156 -16.95 10.61 -7.76
N VAL A 157 -17.03 9.44 -8.40
CA VAL A 157 -17.85 9.18 -9.59
C VAL A 157 -19.32 9.39 -9.29
N TYR A 158 -19.83 8.77 -8.22
CA TYR A 158 -21.21 8.96 -7.80
C TYR A 158 -21.53 10.43 -7.57
N ALA A 159 -20.68 11.14 -6.82
CA ALA A 159 -20.90 12.55 -6.52
C ALA A 159 -20.88 13.43 -7.78
N PHE A 160 -20.08 13.07 -8.78
CA PHE A 160 -20.08 13.74 -10.08
C PHE A 160 -21.37 13.48 -10.85
N ASN A 161 -21.76 12.21 -11.00
CA ASN A 161 -22.93 11.83 -11.80
C ASN A 161 -24.24 12.38 -11.21
N HIS A 162 -24.27 12.68 -9.90
CA HIS A 162 -25.42 13.23 -9.17
C HIS A 162 -25.26 14.70 -8.74
N TYR A 163 -24.34 15.46 -9.36
CA TYR A 163 -24.14 16.91 -9.10
C TYR A 163 -23.87 17.29 -7.63
N LYS A 164 -23.35 16.38 -6.82
CA LYS A 164 -22.92 16.66 -5.44
C LYS A 164 -21.57 17.36 -5.45
N VAL A 165 -21.54 18.61 -5.92
CA VAL A 165 -20.31 19.37 -6.23
C VAL A 165 -19.30 19.43 -5.07
N LYS A 166 -19.77 19.67 -3.84
CA LYS A 166 -18.89 19.74 -2.66
C LYS A 166 -18.23 18.38 -2.37
N GLU A 167 -19.03 17.31 -2.40
CA GLU A 167 -18.57 15.93 -2.18
C GLU A 167 -17.61 15.49 -3.30
N PHE A 168 -17.93 15.79 -4.55
CA PHE A 168 -17.06 15.53 -5.70
C PHE A 168 -15.71 16.22 -5.53
N LYS A 169 -15.69 17.55 -5.30
CA LYS A 169 -14.45 18.31 -5.11
C LYS A 169 -13.59 17.75 -3.97
N LYS A 170 -14.21 17.30 -2.88
CA LYS A 170 -13.49 16.72 -1.73
C LYS A 170 -12.81 15.41 -2.11
N ASN A 171 -13.58 14.44 -2.63
CA ASN A 171 -13.09 13.10 -2.93
C ASN A 171 -12.13 13.09 -4.13
N TYR A 172 -12.42 13.87 -5.18
CA TYR A 172 -11.55 13.97 -6.36
C TYR A 172 -10.17 14.55 -6.02
N LYS A 173 -10.11 15.60 -5.17
CA LYS A 173 -8.83 16.13 -4.69
C LYS A 173 -8.09 15.12 -3.83
N ALA A 174 -8.79 14.41 -2.95
CA ALA A 174 -8.19 13.39 -2.10
C ALA A 174 -7.56 12.27 -2.95
N PHE A 175 -8.32 11.75 -3.92
CA PHE A 175 -7.87 10.74 -4.88
C PHE A 175 -6.55 11.12 -5.55
N TRP A 176 -6.50 12.29 -6.18
CA TRP A 176 -5.29 12.74 -6.88
C TRP A 176 -4.12 13.08 -5.95
N ARG A 177 -4.39 13.57 -4.73
CA ARG A 177 -3.35 13.80 -3.72
C ARG A 177 -2.68 12.49 -3.31
N ILE A 178 -3.48 11.46 -3.06
CA ILE A 178 -3.01 10.12 -2.71
C ILE A 178 -2.17 9.56 -3.85
N LEU A 179 -2.67 9.63 -5.09
CA LEU A 179 -1.95 9.17 -6.27
C LEU A 179 -0.62 9.88 -6.48
N SER A 180 -0.60 11.21 -6.34
CA SER A 180 0.64 11.97 -6.50
C SER A 180 1.69 11.57 -5.48
N LYS A 181 1.28 11.37 -4.21
CA LYS A 181 2.19 10.87 -3.18
C LYS A 181 2.69 9.47 -3.53
N TRP A 182 1.79 8.58 -3.94
CA TRP A 182 2.13 7.21 -4.31
C TRP A 182 3.11 7.14 -5.49
N PHE A 183 2.86 7.91 -6.55
CA PHE A 183 3.78 8.01 -7.70
C PHE A 183 5.14 8.58 -7.28
N GLY A 184 5.16 9.58 -6.39
CA GLY A 184 6.41 10.09 -5.82
C GLY A 184 7.21 9.02 -5.08
N GLU A 185 6.56 8.21 -4.25
CA GLU A 185 7.20 7.08 -3.57
C GLU A 185 7.67 5.99 -4.56
N LYS A 186 6.90 5.70 -5.62
CA LYS A 186 7.32 4.77 -6.67
C LYS A 186 8.48 5.27 -7.51
N LEU A 187 8.57 6.58 -7.75
CA LEU A 187 9.71 7.18 -8.42
C LEU A 187 10.98 7.05 -7.56
N LYS A 188 10.89 7.25 -6.24
CA LYS A 188 12.00 6.99 -5.31
C LYS A 188 12.44 5.53 -5.37
N GLU A 189 11.48 4.60 -5.36
CA GLU A 189 11.76 3.16 -5.50
C GLU A 189 12.49 2.84 -6.82
N ALA A 190 12.03 3.41 -7.94
CA ALA A 190 12.67 3.24 -9.24
C ALA A 190 14.08 3.85 -9.31
N ASN A 191 14.31 4.98 -8.64
CA ASN A 191 15.63 5.60 -8.56
C ASN A 191 16.63 4.76 -7.75
N LEU A 192 16.19 4.18 -6.63
CA LEU A 192 17.01 3.26 -5.83
C LEU A 192 17.37 2.00 -6.62
N TYR A 193 16.43 1.49 -7.42
CA TYR A 193 16.68 0.39 -8.36
C TYR A 193 17.83 0.71 -9.33
N ASN A 194 17.93 1.95 -9.83
CA ASN A 194 19.01 2.34 -10.74
C ASN A 194 20.38 2.47 -10.04
N GLN A 195 20.42 2.64 -8.72
CA GLN A 195 21.63 2.89 -7.93
C GLN A 195 22.22 1.62 -7.28
N ASP A 196 21.42 0.59 -7.02
CA ASP A 196 21.89 -0.64 -6.35
C ASP A 196 22.78 -1.51 -7.27
N LYS A 197 24.07 -1.60 -6.93
CA LYS A 197 25.10 -2.38 -7.64
C LYS A 197 24.77 -3.88 -7.73
N ASN A 198 24.05 -4.44 -6.75
CA ASN A 198 23.68 -5.85 -6.72
C ASN A 198 22.57 -6.19 -7.72
N ILE A 199 21.74 -5.20 -8.09
CA ILE A 199 20.71 -5.35 -9.14
C ILE A 199 21.35 -5.23 -10.51
N ARG A 200 22.23 -4.24 -10.72
CA ARG A 200 22.95 -4.05 -11.99
C ARG A 200 23.69 -5.33 -12.43
N ARG A 201 24.17 -6.11 -11.47
CA ARG A 201 24.88 -7.38 -11.69
C ARG A 201 23.97 -8.60 -11.88
N SER A 202 22.65 -8.50 -11.73
CA SER A 202 21.73 -9.65 -11.80
C SER A 202 20.47 -9.37 -12.61
N ASN A 203 20.40 -9.93 -13.83
CA ASN A 203 19.22 -9.85 -14.71
C ASN A 203 17.95 -10.43 -14.08
N LYS A 204 18.07 -11.47 -13.24
CA LYS A 204 16.92 -12.07 -12.53
C LYS A 204 16.33 -11.09 -11.52
N LYS A 205 17.18 -10.51 -10.64
CA LYS A 205 16.73 -9.50 -9.65
C LYS A 205 16.15 -8.27 -10.34
N LYS A 206 16.74 -7.88 -11.48
CA LYS A 206 16.26 -6.79 -12.34
C LYS A 206 14.83 -7.04 -12.82
N LYS A 207 14.59 -8.19 -13.46
CA LYS A 207 13.27 -8.59 -13.97
C LYS A 207 12.22 -8.69 -12.87
N GLU A 208 12.55 -9.31 -11.73
CA GLU A 208 11.66 -9.40 -10.56
C GLU A 208 11.23 -8.00 -10.06
N TRP A 209 12.16 -7.04 -9.98
CA TRP A 209 11.83 -5.68 -9.55
C TRP A 209 10.97 -4.93 -10.57
N THR A 210 11.38 -4.92 -11.84
CA THR A 210 10.62 -4.23 -12.88
C THR A 210 9.18 -4.76 -12.98
N ASN A 211 9.00 -6.09 -12.92
CA ASN A 211 7.66 -6.70 -12.95
C ASN A 211 6.80 -6.27 -11.74
N SER A 212 7.37 -6.22 -10.54
CA SER A 212 6.67 -5.75 -9.33
C SER A 212 6.24 -4.29 -9.44
N ILE A 213 7.11 -3.40 -9.95
CA ILE A 213 6.73 -2.00 -10.17
C ILE A 213 5.63 -1.90 -11.24
N ALA A 214 5.83 -2.58 -12.38
CA ALA A 214 4.90 -2.56 -13.50
C ALA A 214 3.50 -3.03 -13.10
N SER A 215 3.38 -4.15 -12.39
CA SER A 215 2.08 -4.68 -11.92
C SER A 215 1.36 -3.70 -10.99
N ASN A 216 2.09 -3.04 -10.09
CA ASN A 216 1.51 -2.04 -9.19
C ASN A 216 1.03 -0.78 -9.94
N VAL A 217 1.83 -0.30 -10.90
CA VAL A 217 1.46 0.83 -11.77
C VAL A 217 0.25 0.47 -12.62
N GLU A 218 0.17 -0.75 -13.14
CA GLU A 218 -0.96 -1.24 -13.91
C GLU A 218 -2.26 -1.23 -13.10
N LYS A 219 -2.24 -1.72 -11.84
CA LYS A 219 -3.42 -1.68 -10.95
C LYS A 219 -3.92 -0.25 -10.70
N VAL A 220 -3.00 0.69 -10.46
CA VAL A 220 -3.34 2.12 -10.30
C VAL A 220 -3.90 2.70 -11.59
N ASN A 221 -3.28 2.42 -12.73
CA ASN A 221 -3.74 2.90 -14.03
C ASN A 221 -5.14 2.38 -14.36
N ARG A 222 -5.42 1.09 -14.10
CA ARG A 222 -6.76 0.52 -14.24
C ARG A 222 -7.78 1.26 -13.39
N THR A 223 -7.44 1.58 -12.14
CA THR A 223 -8.31 2.37 -11.24
C THR A 223 -8.62 3.75 -11.83
N ILE A 224 -7.60 4.46 -12.32
CA ILE A 224 -7.75 5.79 -12.95
C ILE A 224 -8.59 5.71 -14.22
N VAL A 225 -8.36 4.71 -15.06
CA VAL A 225 -9.08 4.50 -16.31
C VAL A 225 -10.55 4.21 -16.03
N ASN A 226 -10.85 3.30 -15.11
CA ASN A 226 -12.22 2.95 -14.72
C ASN A 226 -12.95 4.17 -14.16
N MET A 227 -12.36 4.87 -13.19
CA MET A 227 -12.92 6.10 -12.65
C MET A 227 -13.24 7.14 -13.72
N ASN A 228 -12.35 7.31 -14.71
CA ASN A 228 -12.59 8.27 -15.79
C ASN A 228 -13.59 7.78 -16.84
N LYS A 229 -13.81 6.47 -16.98
CA LYS A 229 -14.86 5.91 -17.86
C LYS A 229 -16.24 6.08 -17.24
N ASP A 230 -16.35 5.99 -15.92
CA ASP A 230 -17.63 5.98 -15.22
C ASP A 230 -18.21 7.38 -14.98
N PHE A 231 -17.46 8.45 -15.26
CA PHE A 231 -18.01 9.81 -15.27
C PHE A 231 -18.97 9.99 -16.45
N SER A 232 -20.20 10.40 -16.16
CA SER A 232 -21.21 10.69 -17.18
C SER A 232 -20.72 11.75 -18.19
N THR A 233 -20.83 11.42 -19.47
CA THR A 233 -20.44 12.30 -20.59
C THR A 233 -21.61 13.06 -21.19
N ASN A 234 -22.84 12.78 -20.74
CA ASN A 234 -24.08 13.37 -21.22
C ASN A 234 -24.04 14.90 -21.19
N VAL A 235 -24.78 15.52 -22.12
CA VAL A 235 -24.84 16.99 -22.28
C VAL A 235 -25.25 17.68 -20.99
N CYS A 236 -26.18 17.09 -20.22
CA CYS A 236 -26.59 17.63 -18.92
C CYS A 236 -25.40 17.84 -17.98
N HIS A 237 -24.39 16.96 -17.99
CA HIS A 237 -23.24 17.00 -17.07
C HIS A 237 -22.17 18.02 -17.46
N TYR A 238 -22.42 18.86 -18.46
CA TYR A 238 -21.48 19.88 -18.95
C TYR A 238 -20.94 20.79 -17.83
N PHE A 239 -21.80 21.31 -16.95
CA PHE A 239 -21.37 22.19 -15.87
C PHE A 239 -20.41 21.52 -14.88
N ILE A 240 -20.68 20.27 -14.49
CA ILE A 240 -19.80 19.56 -13.57
C ILE A 240 -18.51 19.09 -14.26
N ARG A 241 -18.53 18.85 -15.58
CA ARG A 241 -17.32 18.65 -16.39
C ARG A 241 -16.41 19.88 -16.37
N ILE A 242 -16.96 21.09 -16.52
CA ILE A 242 -16.17 22.34 -16.37
C ILE A 242 -15.53 22.39 -14.98
N ILE A 243 -16.26 22.04 -13.93
CA ILE A 243 -15.73 22.01 -12.56
C ILE A 243 -14.57 21.01 -12.46
N LYS A 244 -14.70 19.80 -13.02
CA LYS A 244 -13.63 18.80 -13.08
C LYS A 244 -12.40 19.34 -13.79
N THR A 245 -12.54 19.93 -14.98
CA THR A 245 -11.43 20.49 -15.75
C THR A 245 -10.74 21.64 -15.01
N LYS A 246 -11.50 22.55 -14.39
CA LYS A 246 -10.92 23.61 -13.53
C LYS A 246 -10.16 23.03 -12.35
N LEU A 247 -10.68 21.95 -11.76
CA LEU A 247 -10.06 21.27 -10.64
C LEU A 247 -8.74 20.59 -11.04
N GLU A 248 -8.72 19.92 -12.19
CA GLU A 248 -7.54 19.29 -12.78
C GLU A 248 -6.44 20.32 -13.07
N LYS A 249 -6.78 21.44 -13.73
CA LYS A 249 -5.82 22.54 -13.97
C LYS A 249 -5.20 23.05 -12.67
N LYS A 250 -6.00 23.24 -11.62
CA LYS A 250 -5.54 23.67 -10.30
C LYS A 250 -4.69 22.63 -9.57
N LEU A 251 -4.94 21.35 -9.81
CA LEU A 251 -4.13 20.27 -9.23
C LEU A 251 -2.79 20.17 -9.95
N ALA A 252 -2.79 20.20 -11.28
CA ALA A 252 -1.58 20.21 -12.10
C ALA A 252 -0.67 21.40 -11.76
N SER A 253 -1.24 22.61 -11.58
CA SER A 253 -0.48 23.80 -11.16
C SER A 253 0.15 23.68 -9.76
N LYS A 254 -0.26 22.69 -8.96
CA LYS A 254 0.29 22.38 -7.64
C LYS A 254 1.23 21.17 -7.65
N GLY A 255 1.67 20.72 -8.83
CA GLY A 255 2.57 19.59 -8.98
C GLY A 255 1.93 18.22 -8.79
N VAL A 256 0.60 18.13 -8.80
CA VAL A 256 -0.12 16.85 -8.80
C VAL A 256 -0.01 16.25 -10.20
N ILE A 257 0.59 15.06 -10.30
CA ILE A 257 0.74 14.36 -11.58
C ILE A 257 -0.61 13.80 -11.98
N LEU A 258 -1.17 14.36 -13.06
CA LEU A 258 -2.35 13.83 -13.73
C LEU A 258 -1.87 13.04 -14.94
N LEU A 259 -2.23 11.76 -15.03
CA LEU A 259 -1.97 10.99 -16.25
C LEU A 259 -2.88 11.55 -17.35
N ARG A 260 -2.26 12.08 -18.42
CA ARG A 260 -3.00 12.47 -19.62
C ARG A 260 -3.56 11.23 -20.31
N ARG A 261 -4.77 11.35 -20.82
CA ARG A 261 -5.33 10.44 -21.82
C ARG A 261 -4.71 10.87 -23.16
N ASP A 262 -3.58 10.28 -23.50
CA ASP A 262 -3.16 10.18 -24.88
C ASP A 262 -3.59 8.80 -25.38
#